data_AF-A0AAU4WUH1-F1
#
_entry.id   AF-A0AAU4WUH1-F1
#
_cell.length_a   1.000
_cell.length_b   1.000
_cell.length_c   1.000
_cell.angle_alpha   90.00
_cell.angle_beta   90.00
_cell.angle_gamma   90.00
#
_symmetry.space_group_name_H-M   'P 1'
#
loop_
_entity.id
_entity.type
_entity.pdbx_description
1 polymer ?
#
loop_
_entity_poly.entity_id
_entity_poly.type
_entity_poly.pdbx_seq_one_letter_code
_entity_poly.pdbx_strand_id
1 'polypeptide(L)' 'MVPYLTEEEVRTGRGSKSVMSCLLPGQFEGRAACVTASFANSFPDDVRQRVIENRADHGFPEAS' A
#
# COMPACT_ATOMS: atom_id res chain seq x y z
N MET A 1 2.39 -21.67 -15.84
CA MET A 1 1.28 -21.27 -16.74
C MET A 1 0.35 -20.37 -15.94
N VAL A 2 -0.11 -19.26 -16.50
CA VAL A 2 -1.01 -18.33 -15.79
C VAL A 2 -2.43 -18.95 -15.80
N PRO A 3 -3.08 -19.10 -14.63
CA PRO A 3 -4.25 -19.98 -14.49
C PRO A 3 -5.52 -19.44 -15.17
N TYR A 4 -5.55 -18.16 -15.52
CA TYR A 4 -6.72 -17.49 -16.09
C TYR A 4 -6.69 -17.38 -17.62
N LEU A 5 -5.65 -17.91 -18.29
CA LEU A 5 -5.57 -17.82 -19.74
C LEU A 5 -6.43 -18.90 -20.40
N THR A 6 -7.13 -18.49 -21.45
CA THR A 6 -7.80 -19.41 -22.37
C THR A 6 -6.78 -20.15 -23.22
N GLU A 7 -7.18 -21.29 -23.79
CA GLU A 7 -6.31 -22.07 -24.69
C GLU A 7 -5.86 -21.26 -25.92
N GLU A 8 -6.71 -20.36 -26.41
CA GLU A 8 -6.40 -19.48 -27.54
C GLU A 8 -5.34 -18.42 -27.18
N GLU A 9 -5.40 -17.84 -25.98
CA GLU A 9 -4.42 -16.89 -25.49
C GLU A 9 -3.05 -17.54 -25.26
N VAL A 10 -3.05 -18.79 -24.75
CA VAL A 10 -1.84 -19.60 -24.65
C VAL A 10 -1.24 -19.86 -26.03
N ARG A 11 -2.06 -20.26 -27.00
CA ARG A 11 -1.63 -20.55 -28.37
C ARG A 11 -1.08 -19.31 -29.10
N THR A 12 -1.70 -18.16 -28.91
CA THR A 12 -1.32 -16.91 -29.60
C THR A 12 -0.25 -16.10 -28.87
N GLY A 13 0.02 -16.43 -27.60
CA GLY A 13 0.97 -15.70 -26.75
C GLY A 13 0.52 -14.28 -26.41
N ARG A 14 -0.79 -14.00 -26.45
CA ARG A 14 -1.40 -12.67 -26.24
C ARG A 14 -2.43 -12.74 -25.11
N GLY A 15 -2.86 -11.58 -24.59
CA GLY A 15 -3.97 -11.48 -23.62
C GLY A 15 -3.58 -11.52 -22.13
N SER A 16 -2.37 -11.99 -21.79
CA SER A 16 -1.94 -12.14 -20.39
C SER A 16 -1.44 -10.88 -19.69
N LYS A 17 -1.32 -9.76 -20.41
CA LYS A 17 -0.70 -8.52 -19.89
C LYS A 17 -1.77 -7.51 -19.54
N SER A 18 -1.79 -7.10 -18.27
CA SER A 18 -2.64 -6.02 -17.77
C SER A 18 -1.83 -5.06 -16.92
N VAL A 19 -2.20 -3.78 -16.96
CA VAL A 19 -1.65 -2.74 -16.08
C VAL A 19 -2.81 -2.15 -15.30
N MET A 20 -2.75 -2.29 -13.97
CA MET A 20 -3.73 -1.71 -13.06
C MET A 20 -3.13 -0.45 -12.43
N SER A 21 -3.64 0.72 -12.79
CA SER A 21 -3.29 1.97 -12.12
C SER A 21 -4.12 2.12 -10.84
N CYS A 22 -3.44 2.17 -9.69
CA CYS A 22 -4.03 2.50 -8.40
C CYS A 22 -3.81 3.97 -8.01
N LEU A 23 -3.30 4.79 -8.93
CA LEU A 23 -3.14 6.23 -8.74
C LEU A 23 -4.49 6.93 -8.91
N LEU A 24 -4.84 7.78 -7.95
CA LEU A 24 -5.93 8.73 -8.08
C LEU A 24 -5.60 9.78 -9.15
N PRO A 25 -6.59 10.32 -9.88
CA PRO A 25 -6.35 11.28 -10.95
C PRO A 25 -5.45 12.47 -10.57
N GLY A 26 -5.65 13.04 -9.38
CA GLY A 26 -4.82 14.17 -8.90
C GLY A 26 -3.35 13.82 -8.69
N GLN A 27 -3.02 12.55 -8.46
CA GLN A 27 -1.63 12.11 -8.23
C GLN A 27 -0.80 12.15 -9.51
N PHE A 28 -1.43 12.13 -10.69
CA PHE A 28 -0.73 12.40 -11.96
C PHE A 28 -0.23 13.85 -12.05
N GLU A 29 -0.81 14.76 -11.26
CA GLU A 29 -0.40 16.17 -11.15
C GLU A 29 0.34 16.45 -9.84
N GLY A 30 0.74 15.41 -9.11
CA GLY A 30 1.44 15.53 -7.82
C GLY A 30 0.53 15.95 -6.65
N ARG A 31 -0.79 15.92 -6.80
CA ARG A 31 -1.77 16.29 -5.75
C ARG A 31 -2.37 15.05 -5.10
N ALA A 32 -2.27 14.94 -3.78
CA ALA A 32 -3.01 13.94 -3.01
C ALA A 32 -4.35 14.51 -2.53
N ALA A 33 -5.45 13.79 -2.77
CA ALA A 33 -6.79 14.24 -2.35
C ALA A 33 -7.02 14.10 -0.84
N CYS A 34 -6.31 13.18 -0.20
CA CYS A 34 -6.40 12.90 1.23
C CYS A 34 -5.07 12.34 1.76
N VAL A 35 -4.95 12.29 3.08
CA VAL A 35 -3.86 11.61 3.78
C VAL A 35 -4.35 10.22 4.17
N THR A 36 -3.49 9.20 3.99
CA THR A 36 -3.80 7.83 4.41
C THR A 36 -4.02 7.79 5.92
N ALA A 37 -5.16 7.27 6.37
CA ALA A 37 -5.48 7.12 7.79
C ALA A 37 -4.70 5.94 8.41
N SER A 38 -3.43 6.16 8.73
CA SER A 38 -2.55 5.17 9.36
C SER A 38 -1.70 5.82 10.46
N PHE A 39 -1.16 5.01 11.37
CA PHE A 39 -0.31 5.51 12.45
C PHE A 39 0.85 6.38 11.94
N ALA A 40 1.44 6.00 10.80
CA ALA A 40 2.55 6.72 10.17
C ALA A 40 2.18 8.13 9.68
N ASN A 41 0.95 8.33 9.20
CA ASN A 41 0.57 9.55 8.47
C ASN A 41 -0.45 10.42 9.22
N SER A 42 -1.13 9.87 10.22
CA SER A 42 -2.21 10.57 10.95
C SER A 42 -1.79 11.17 12.28
N PHE A 43 -0.56 10.93 12.72
CA PHE A 43 -0.02 11.47 13.97
C PHE A 43 1.29 12.22 13.71
N PRO A 44 1.55 13.34 14.40
CA PRO A 44 2.83 14.03 14.38
C PRO A 44 4.01 13.14 14.80
N ASP A 45 5.21 13.47 14.32
CA ASP A 45 6.43 12.66 14.51
C ASP A 45 6.76 12.43 15.98
N ASP A 46 6.66 13.47 16.79
CA ASP A 46 6.89 13.43 18.25
C ASP A 46 5.91 12.50 18.97
N VAL A 47 4.63 12.53 18.58
CA VAL A 47 3.61 11.63 19.12
C VAL A 47 3.91 10.19 18.73
N ARG A 48 4.31 9.95 17.48
CA ARG A 48 4.65 8.60 17.02
C ARG A 48 5.84 8.04 17.78
N GLN A 49 6.91 8.82 17.92
CA GLN A 49 8.11 8.42 18.68
C GLN A 49 7.75 8.10 20.13
N ARG A 50 6.98 8.97 20.79
CA ARG A 50 6.55 8.73 22.17
C ARG A 50 5.78 7.42 22.34
N VAL A 51 4.89 7.07 21.41
CA VAL A 51 4.15 5.80 21.48
C VAL A 51 5.07 4.60 21.25
N ILE A 52 6.07 4.72 20.38
CA ILE A 52 7.06 3.66 20.13
C ILE A 52 7.93 3.44 21.37
N GLU A 53 8.49 4.51 21.94
CA GLU A 53 9.37 4.45 23.11
C GLU A 53 8.67 3.89 24.35
N ASN A 54 7.42 4.29 24.60
CA ASN A 54 6.67 3.85 25.77
C ASN A 54 5.81 2.60 25.50
N ARG A 55 6.03 1.90 24.38
CA ARG A 55 5.20 0.75 23.98
C ARG A 55 5.22 -0.37 25.03
N ALA A 56 6.39 -0.63 25.62
CA ALA A 56 6.57 -1.62 26.69
C ALA A 56 5.84 -1.20 27.97
N ASP A 57 5.89 0.08 28.33
CA ASP A 57 5.17 0.64 29.49
C ASP A 57 3.66 0.56 29.32
N HIS A 58 3.19 0.58 28.07
CA HIS A 58 1.79 0.33 27.71
C HIS A 58 1.39 -1.16 27.69
N GLY A 59 2.31 -2.07 28.03
CA GLY A 59 2.04 -3.51 28.14
C GLY A 59 2.10 -4.28 26.82
N PHE A 60 2.62 -3.67 25.75
CA PHE A 60 2.85 -4.34 24.48
C PHE A 60 4.32 -4.77 24.36
N PRO A 61 4.64 -5.89 23.69
CA PRO A 61 6.03 -6.29 23.46
C PRO A 61 6.79 -5.21 22.66
N GLU A 62 8.12 -5.27 22.58
CA GLU A 62 8.83 -4.37 21.67
C GLU A 62 8.41 -4.64 20.21
N ALA A 63 8.35 -3.58 19.40
CA ALA A 63 8.09 -3.72 17.98
C ALA A 63 9.31 -4.38 17.32
N SER A 64 9.12 -5.58 16.76
CA SER A 64 10.15 -6.36 16.07
C SER A 64 10.47 -5.81 14.67
#